data_AF-A0AA37APF2-F1
#
_entry.id   AF-A0AA37APF2-F1
#
_cell.length_a   1.000
_cell.length_b   1.000
_cell.length_c   1.000
_cell.angle_alpha   90.00
_cell.angle_beta   90.00
_cell.angle_gamma   90.00
#
_symmetry.space_group_name_H-M   'P 1'
#
loop_
_entity.id
_entity.type
_entity.pdbx_description
1 polymer ?
#
loop_
_entity_poly.entity_id
_entity_poly.type
_entity_poly.pdbx_seq_one_letter_code
_entity_poly.pdbx_strand_id
1 'polypeptide(L)'
;MAKNPIIIRQNLRIGELDAESDTQLLDECFVDSGYLSKLLDTNDTSSIVVGRTGAGKSALLHKVMNKAYRYKKLDPNDISIRFLEHSDIISFFEALDINLDLFYKILWRHILIMEFLKIRHDISSESDTRNFLTSLASFLRKDEIRKRALEYFREWGDKFWIDTDTHLREITKKLENDTKAKIGAALHGIELNAEAAKRISEEDKHEIKKRASEVVSGMQIQKLNEVLDMLAEHSFSDLQKKHYIVIDQLDENWAENNTRYKFIRALIEEIKVFRRIKNVKIIAALRHDLLKSVFNITRGSGFQEEKYESYILDLQWTANQLNELVSKRIQEVFKKQYTRENVEINDLFPSPKGGSKGMLPIEYIIERTLYRPRDVLQFVNECFKIALNRERISWDSIHKAESVYSEKRLRSLKEEWGDIYPSFEETIEILREVPEKFTRTLIPKNNIESVASELAIQNTNDPCAIIASKMLNSEVRESDVINEIFLCLYNISAIGFKVSPLTPYKWSFRDSGPVNKAEIKRASHIKVHKMLHKALDIKIAISDIYNKDDRDDEID
;
A
#
# COMPACT_ATOMS: atom_id res chain seq x y z
N MET A 1 37.37 -13.56 -34.46
CA MET A 1 37.40 -13.38 -33.00
C MET A 1 36.47 -14.41 -32.39
N ALA A 2 36.95 -15.25 -31.47
CA ALA A 2 36.10 -16.21 -30.80
C ALA A 2 35.08 -15.43 -29.95
N LYS A 3 33.78 -15.60 -30.21
CA LYS A 3 32.73 -15.09 -29.31
C LYS A 3 32.95 -15.77 -27.97
N ASN A 4 33.21 -15.01 -26.91
CA ASN A 4 33.17 -15.57 -25.57
C ASN A 4 31.77 -16.17 -25.36
N PRO A 5 31.64 -17.47 -25.06
CA PRO A 5 30.34 -18.07 -24.84
C PRO A 5 29.68 -17.36 -23.66
N ILE A 6 28.40 -17.01 -23.84
CA ILE A 6 27.58 -16.48 -22.76
C ILE A 6 27.37 -17.63 -21.78
N ILE A 7 27.88 -17.51 -20.56
CA ILE A 7 27.74 -18.53 -19.52
C ILE A 7 26.99 -17.94 -18.35
N ILE A 8 26.00 -18.64 -17.82
CA ILE A 8 25.31 -18.24 -16.59
C ILE A 8 26.24 -18.52 -15.41
N ARG A 9 26.87 -17.46 -14.87
CA ARG A 9 27.82 -17.53 -13.77
C ARG A 9 27.13 -17.61 -12.41
N GLN A 10 27.90 -18.04 -11.42
CA GLN A 10 27.47 -18.03 -10.02
C GLN A 10 27.08 -16.62 -9.58
N ASN A 11 26.00 -16.51 -8.80
CA ASN A 11 25.43 -15.27 -8.29
C ASN A 11 24.93 -14.28 -9.36
N LEU A 12 24.79 -14.69 -10.62
CA LEU A 12 24.12 -13.88 -11.63
C LEU A 12 22.64 -13.68 -11.25
N ARG A 13 22.22 -12.41 -11.18
CA ARG A 13 20.84 -11.99 -10.94
C ARG A 13 20.50 -10.86 -11.88
N ILE A 14 19.22 -10.76 -12.25
CA ILE A 14 18.70 -9.66 -13.08
C ILE A 14 18.03 -8.55 -12.26
N GLY A 15 18.39 -8.47 -10.99
CA GLY A 15 17.89 -7.49 -10.03
C GLY A 15 17.64 -8.10 -8.67
N GLU A 16 17.66 -7.24 -7.66
CA GLU A 16 17.20 -7.57 -6.31
C GLU A 16 15.68 -7.45 -6.19
N LEU A 17 15.12 -8.01 -5.11
CA LEU A 17 13.66 -8.10 -4.93
C LEU A 17 13.05 -6.84 -4.32
N ASP A 18 13.84 -6.06 -3.58
CA ASP A 18 13.48 -4.76 -3.04
C ASP A 18 14.12 -3.63 -3.85
N ALA A 19 13.42 -2.50 -3.96
CA ALA A 19 13.87 -1.38 -4.79
C ALA A 19 15.09 -0.64 -4.20
N GLU A 20 15.29 -0.73 -2.89
CA GLU A 20 16.36 0.00 -2.18
C GLU A 20 17.74 -0.60 -2.44
N SER A 21 17.83 -1.93 -2.51
CA SER A 21 19.06 -2.62 -2.90
C SER A 21 19.29 -2.68 -4.42
N ASP A 22 18.25 -2.46 -5.23
CA ASP A 22 18.29 -2.57 -6.70
C ASP A 22 18.50 -1.24 -7.45
N THR A 23 18.90 -0.17 -6.76
CA THR A 23 18.96 1.22 -7.30
C THR A 23 19.68 1.34 -8.64
N GLN A 24 20.81 0.64 -8.82
CA GLN A 24 21.60 0.70 -10.07
C GLN A 24 20.81 0.21 -11.30
N LEU A 25 20.19 -0.97 -11.20
CA LEU A 25 19.39 -1.53 -12.31
C LEU A 25 18.05 -0.82 -12.43
N LEU A 26 17.47 -0.42 -11.30
CA LEU A 26 16.25 0.38 -11.30
C LEU A 26 16.42 1.66 -12.11
N ASP A 27 17.60 2.30 -12.05
CA ASP A 27 17.79 3.55 -12.75
C ASP A 27 17.88 3.39 -14.27
N GLU A 28 18.59 2.36 -14.73
CA GLU A 28 18.83 2.09 -16.15
C GLU A 28 17.67 1.33 -16.82
N CYS A 29 16.98 0.46 -16.07
CA CYS A 29 16.00 -0.50 -16.60
C CYS A 29 14.55 -0.19 -16.23
N PHE A 30 14.25 1.02 -15.75
CA PHE A 30 12.87 1.41 -15.44
C PHE A 30 11.97 1.36 -16.69
N VAL A 31 10.78 0.78 -16.52
CA VAL A 31 9.72 0.79 -17.53
C VAL A 31 8.61 1.70 -17.02
N ASP A 32 8.40 2.81 -17.73
CA ASP A 32 7.37 3.77 -17.39
C ASP A 32 6.08 3.47 -18.18
N SER A 33 5.03 3.09 -17.47
CA SER A 33 3.70 2.87 -18.03
C SER A 33 2.87 4.16 -18.15
N GLY A 34 3.51 5.34 -18.06
CA GLY A 34 2.85 6.64 -18.06
C GLY A 34 2.43 7.12 -16.66
N TYR A 35 2.84 6.39 -15.61
CA TYR A 35 2.57 6.77 -14.21
C TYR A 35 3.49 7.90 -13.74
N LEU A 36 4.75 7.90 -14.19
CA LEU A 36 5.75 8.85 -13.72
C LEU A 36 5.42 10.29 -14.15
N SER A 37 4.95 10.48 -15.39
CA SER A 37 4.56 11.79 -15.90
C SER A 37 3.41 12.40 -15.10
N LYS A 38 2.39 11.61 -14.74
CA LYS A 38 1.28 12.04 -13.88
C LYS A 38 1.75 12.45 -12.50
N LEU A 39 2.67 11.70 -11.89
CA LEU A 39 3.22 12.05 -10.58
C LEU A 39 4.11 13.29 -10.59
N LEU A 40 4.85 13.52 -11.67
CA LEU A 40 5.68 14.72 -11.84
C LEU A 40 4.88 15.96 -12.23
N ASP A 41 3.69 15.81 -12.81
CA ASP A 41 2.79 16.96 -13.03
C ASP A 41 2.06 17.34 -11.74
N THR A 42 2.32 18.56 -11.26
CA THR A 42 1.68 19.10 -10.05
C THR A 42 0.22 19.49 -10.27
N ASN A 43 -0.22 19.65 -11.52
CA ASN A 43 -1.63 19.92 -11.84
C ASN A 43 -2.47 18.63 -11.89
N ASP A 44 -1.85 17.50 -12.20
CA ASP A 44 -2.52 16.20 -12.22
C ASP A 44 -3.00 15.80 -10.82
N THR A 45 -4.22 15.28 -10.75
CA THR A 45 -4.93 14.92 -9.51
C THR A 45 -4.35 13.71 -8.80
N SER A 46 -3.66 12.84 -9.54
CA SER A 46 -3.16 11.55 -9.06
C SER A 46 -2.02 11.75 -8.08
N SER A 47 -2.25 11.37 -6.82
CA SER A 47 -1.30 11.54 -5.72
C SER A 47 -1.18 10.30 -4.84
N ILE A 48 -2.11 9.36 -4.94
CA ILE A 48 -2.15 8.16 -4.11
C ILE A 48 -1.79 6.97 -4.98
N VAL A 49 -0.55 6.50 -4.88
CA VAL A 49 -0.06 5.34 -5.63
C VAL A 49 -0.51 4.07 -4.92
N VAL A 50 -1.38 3.29 -5.57
CA VAL A 50 -1.95 2.08 -4.98
C VAL A 50 -1.43 0.85 -5.71
N GLY A 51 -1.09 -0.18 -4.94
CA GLY A 51 -0.69 -1.46 -5.51
C GLY A 51 -0.29 -2.45 -4.42
N ARG A 52 -0.37 -3.74 -4.72
CA ARG A 52 0.05 -4.80 -3.79
C ARG A 52 1.57 -4.81 -3.58
N THR A 53 2.03 -5.59 -2.60
CA THR A 53 3.47 -5.81 -2.37
C THR A 53 4.11 -6.36 -3.66
N GLY A 54 5.22 -5.76 -4.10
CA GLY A 54 5.92 -6.15 -5.33
C GLY A 54 5.41 -5.51 -6.63
N ALA A 55 4.36 -4.67 -6.60
CA ALA A 55 3.83 -3.98 -7.78
C ALA A 55 4.70 -2.81 -8.29
N GLY A 56 5.76 -2.43 -7.58
CA GLY A 56 6.68 -1.37 -8.00
C GLY A 56 6.40 0.03 -7.44
N LYS A 57 5.63 0.15 -6.33
CA LYS A 57 5.36 1.45 -5.66
C LYS A 57 6.64 2.21 -5.32
N SER A 58 7.53 1.62 -4.53
CA SER A 58 8.79 2.25 -4.11
C SER A 58 9.73 2.53 -5.29
N ALA A 59 9.73 1.66 -6.31
CA ALA A 59 10.47 1.87 -7.56
C ALA A 59 9.99 3.12 -8.33
N LEU A 60 8.67 3.31 -8.42
CA LEU A 60 8.08 4.51 -9.03
C LEU A 60 8.38 5.77 -8.22
N LEU A 61 8.25 5.70 -6.88
CA LEU A 61 8.58 6.82 -5.99
C LEU A 61 10.06 7.20 -6.07
N HIS A 62 10.97 6.24 -6.15
CA HIS A 62 12.40 6.48 -6.38
C HIS A 62 12.64 7.28 -7.67
N LYS A 63 11.94 6.93 -8.76
CA LYS A 63 12.03 7.70 -10.02
C LYS A 63 11.46 9.11 -9.92
N VAL A 64 10.41 9.31 -9.13
CA VAL A 64 9.90 10.66 -8.83
C VAL A 64 10.97 11.46 -8.08
N MET A 65 11.56 10.90 -7.03
CA MET A 65 12.59 11.56 -6.22
C MET A 65 13.82 11.94 -7.06
N ASN A 66 14.28 11.05 -7.95
CA ASN A 66 15.43 11.32 -8.83
C ASN A 66 15.17 12.41 -9.89
N LYS A 67 13.91 12.62 -10.29
CA LYS A 67 13.52 13.65 -11.29
C LYS A 67 12.96 14.93 -10.67
N ALA A 68 12.62 14.93 -9.39
CA ALA A 68 12.07 16.07 -8.69
C ALA A 68 13.11 17.19 -8.57
N TYR A 69 12.67 18.45 -8.71
CA TYR A 69 13.54 19.61 -8.46
C TYR A 69 13.98 19.67 -6.98
N ARG A 70 13.03 19.54 -6.07
CA ARG A 70 13.27 19.30 -4.64
C ARG A 70 12.23 18.34 -4.08
N TYR A 71 12.65 17.45 -3.19
CA TYR A 71 11.75 16.53 -2.52
C TYR A 71 12.13 16.30 -1.06
N LYS A 72 11.18 15.79 -0.28
CA LYS A 72 11.41 15.17 1.03
C LYS A 72 10.67 13.84 1.09
N LYS A 73 11.40 12.76 1.45
CA LYS A 73 10.78 11.51 1.86
C LYS A 73 10.37 11.64 3.32
N LEU A 74 9.11 11.37 3.64
CA LEU A 74 8.62 11.23 5.01
C LEU A 74 8.37 9.76 5.28
N ASP A 75 9.05 9.25 6.31
CA ASP A 75 8.80 7.93 6.85
C ASP A 75 7.72 8.05 7.95
N PRO A 76 6.60 7.31 7.84
CA PRO A 76 5.58 7.28 8.90
C PRO A 76 6.13 6.87 10.28
N ASN A 77 7.20 6.07 10.33
CA ASN A 77 7.86 5.69 11.58
C ASN A 77 8.54 6.89 12.26
N ASP A 78 9.04 7.87 11.51
CA ASP A 78 9.66 9.10 12.03
C ASP A 78 8.63 10.05 12.65
N ILE A 79 7.35 9.89 12.31
CA ILE A 79 6.26 10.75 12.80
C ILE A 79 5.87 10.35 14.25
N SER A 80 6.40 9.23 14.78
CA SER A 80 6.27 8.80 16.19
C SER A 80 4.82 8.83 16.71
N ILE A 81 3.87 8.39 15.89
CA ILE A 81 2.43 8.47 16.18
C ILE A 81 2.02 7.65 17.41
N ARG A 82 2.87 6.71 17.86
CA ARG A 82 2.70 5.94 19.10
C ARG A 82 2.46 6.81 20.33
N PHE A 83 2.97 8.04 20.39
CA PHE A 83 2.67 8.90 21.54
C PHE A 83 1.18 9.32 21.58
N LEU A 84 0.48 9.39 20.43
CA LEU A 84 -0.96 9.66 20.38
C LEU A 84 -1.77 8.52 21.01
N GLU A 85 -1.28 7.29 20.89
CA GLU A 85 -1.93 6.09 21.45
C GLU A 85 -1.84 6.06 22.98
N HIS A 86 -0.74 6.59 23.53
CA HIS A 86 -0.54 6.74 24.98
C HIS A 86 -1.06 8.08 25.52
N SER A 87 -1.79 8.84 24.71
CA SER A 87 -2.31 10.14 25.12
C SER A 87 -3.64 9.99 25.83
N ASP A 88 -3.65 10.30 27.14
CA ASP A 88 -4.85 10.22 27.98
C ASP A 88 -6.05 10.96 27.38
N ILE A 89 -5.81 12.14 26.78
CA ILE A 89 -6.85 12.95 26.15
C ILE A 89 -7.47 12.27 24.92
N ILE A 90 -6.65 11.58 24.12
CA ILE A 90 -7.12 10.86 22.92
C ILE A 90 -7.96 9.67 23.37
N SER A 91 -7.46 8.87 24.31
CA SER A 91 -8.21 7.73 24.86
C SER A 91 -9.50 8.16 25.55
N PHE A 92 -9.50 9.32 26.23
CA PHE A 92 -10.69 9.93 26.82
C PHE A 92 -11.73 10.30 25.75
N PHE A 93 -11.30 10.92 24.64
CA PHE A 93 -12.18 11.28 23.55
C PHE A 93 -12.76 10.08 22.81
N GLU A 94 -11.95 9.04 22.60
CA GLU A 94 -12.43 7.79 22.00
C GLU A 94 -13.45 7.08 22.90
N ALA A 95 -13.23 7.06 24.22
CA ALA A 95 -14.17 6.49 25.19
C ALA A 95 -15.53 7.23 25.22
N LEU A 96 -15.56 8.51 24.84
CA LEU A 96 -16.78 9.33 24.74
C LEU A 96 -17.36 9.38 23.32
N ASP A 97 -16.78 8.63 22.37
CA ASP A 97 -17.19 8.61 20.97
C ASP A 97 -17.18 10.03 20.35
N ILE A 98 -16.14 10.81 20.65
CA ILE A 98 -15.89 12.12 20.05
C ILE A 98 -15.13 11.93 18.74
N ASN A 99 -15.58 12.61 17.68
CA ASN A 99 -14.93 12.56 16.37
C ASN A 99 -13.60 13.36 16.40
N LEU A 100 -12.48 12.67 16.14
CA LEU A 100 -11.13 13.23 16.07
C LEU A 100 -10.59 13.46 14.65
N ASP A 101 -11.42 13.26 13.61
CA ASP A 101 -11.00 13.39 12.21
C ASP A 101 -10.41 14.77 11.92
N LEU A 102 -11.02 15.81 12.49
CA LEU A 102 -10.52 17.17 12.33
C LEU A 102 -9.16 17.37 13.01
N PHE A 103 -8.98 16.81 14.20
CA PHE A 103 -7.71 16.87 14.90
C PHE A 103 -6.60 16.22 14.07
N TYR A 104 -6.82 15.01 13.55
CA TYR A 104 -5.85 14.32 12.70
C TYR A 104 -5.54 15.09 11.39
N LYS A 105 -6.54 15.74 10.80
CA LYS A 105 -6.33 16.64 9.64
C LYS A 105 -5.42 17.82 9.99
N ILE A 106 -5.61 18.42 11.16
CA ILE A 106 -4.77 19.54 11.63
C ILE A 106 -3.33 19.11 11.86
N LEU A 107 -3.12 17.93 12.46
CA LEU A 107 -1.77 17.36 12.64
C LEU A 107 -1.07 17.21 11.28
N TRP A 108 -1.71 16.56 10.31
CA TRP A 108 -1.15 16.43 8.96
C TRP A 108 -0.89 17.76 8.28
N ARG A 109 -1.85 18.69 8.36
CA ARG A 109 -1.69 20.01 7.77
C ARG A 109 -0.47 20.74 8.33
N HIS A 110 -0.27 20.65 9.63
CA HIS A 110 0.92 21.19 10.29
C HIS A 110 2.19 20.53 9.76
N ILE A 111 2.29 19.18 9.80
CA ILE A 111 3.45 18.44 9.30
C ILE A 111 3.78 18.81 7.85
N LEU A 112 2.78 18.83 6.97
CA LEU A 112 2.98 19.07 5.55
C LEU A 112 3.41 20.52 5.27
N ILE A 113 2.80 21.52 5.93
CA ILE A 113 3.25 22.92 5.86
C ILE A 113 4.72 23.01 6.26
N MET A 114 5.07 22.36 7.36
CA MET A 114 6.41 22.34 7.92
C MET A 114 7.44 21.79 6.95
N GLU A 115 7.18 20.60 6.42
CA GLU A 115 8.11 19.93 5.53
C GLU A 115 8.24 20.68 4.20
N PHE A 116 7.16 21.25 3.66
CA PHE A 116 7.27 22.11 2.48
C PHE A 116 8.11 23.37 2.72
N LEU A 117 7.96 24.02 3.88
CA LEU A 117 8.77 25.17 4.25
C LEU A 117 10.25 24.83 4.37
N LYS A 118 10.58 23.72 5.05
CA LYS A 118 11.96 23.21 5.14
C LYS A 118 12.56 22.99 3.77
N ILE A 119 11.86 22.32 2.85
CA ILE A 119 12.34 22.06 1.49
C ILE A 119 12.51 23.38 0.71
N ARG A 120 11.59 24.34 0.84
CA ARG A 120 11.61 25.56 0.04
C ARG A 120 12.73 26.53 0.44
N HIS A 121 12.96 26.65 1.74
CA HIS A 121 13.87 27.63 2.33
C HIS A 121 15.17 27.04 2.86
N ASP A 122 15.34 25.71 2.75
CA ASP A 122 16.50 24.98 3.26
C ASP A 122 16.73 25.23 4.76
N ILE A 123 15.62 25.28 5.50
CA ILE A 123 15.65 25.57 6.94
C ILE A 123 16.24 24.36 7.65
N SER A 124 17.47 24.52 8.13
CA SER A 124 18.19 23.52 8.92
C SER A 124 18.58 24.02 10.30
N SER A 125 18.44 25.34 10.55
CA SER A 125 18.79 25.98 11.80
C SER A 125 17.77 27.01 12.27
N GLU A 126 17.89 27.40 13.54
CA GLU A 126 17.15 28.52 14.13
C GLU A 126 17.40 29.84 13.39
N SER A 127 18.62 30.05 12.90
CA SER A 127 18.99 31.26 12.17
C SER A 127 18.28 31.37 10.81
N ASP A 128 18.18 30.26 10.08
CA ASP A 128 17.47 30.21 8.79
C ASP A 128 15.99 30.51 8.97
N THR A 129 15.43 30.00 10.06
CA THR A 129 14.04 30.21 10.42
C THR A 129 13.77 31.68 10.72
N ARG A 130 14.61 32.33 11.53
CA ARG A 130 14.46 33.76 11.83
C ARG A 130 14.59 34.64 10.59
N ASN A 131 15.51 34.30 9.68
CA ASN A 131 15.68 35.02 8.41
C ASN A 131 14.42 34.90 7.52
N PHE A 132 13.89 33.68 7.39
CA PHE A 132 12.63 33.42 6.70
C PHE A 132 11.47 34.19 7.34
N LEU A 133 11.28 34.08 8.65
CA LEU A 133 10.21 34.76 9.38
C LEU A 133 10.29 36.28 9.24
N THR A 134 11.50 36.86 9.21
CA THR A 134 11.72 38.30 9.01
C THR A 134 11.33 38.72 7.59
N SER A 135 11.76 37.97 6.58
CA SER A 135 11.34 38.19 5.17
C SER A 135 9.82 38.08 5.04
N LEU A 136 9.23 37.05 5.63
CA LEU A 136 7.80 36.80 5.62
C LEU A 136 7.01 37.91 6.32
N ALA A 137 7.47 38.34 7.51
CA ALA A 137 6.84 39.42 8.27
C ALA A 137 6.87 40.75 7.53
N SER A 138 7.93 41.02 6.76
CA SER A 138 8.02 42.22 5.92
C SER A 138 6.99 42.22 4.78
N PHE A 139 6.71 41.05 4.20
CA PHE A 139 5.71 40.86 3.16
C PHE A 139 4.28 40.94 3.72
N LEU A 140 4.01 40.23 4.82
CA LEU A 140 2.69 40.14 5.44
C LEU A 140 2.24 41.43 6.13
N ARG A 141 3.17 42.32 6.51
CA ARG A 141 2.82 43.66 7.02
C ARG A 141 2.07 44.54 6.00
N LYS A 142 2.15 44.22 4.71
CA LYS A 142 1.44 44.97 3.65
C LYS A 142 0.00 44.50 3.44
N ASP A 143 -0.39 43.36 4.01
CA ASP A 143 -1.68 42.72 3.73
C ASP A 143 -2.42 42.45 5.04
N GLU A 144 -3.37 43.32 5.42
CA GLU A 144 -4.15 43.18 6.66
C GLU A 144 -4.92 41.85 6.75
N ILE A 145 -5.15 41.20 5.60
CA ILE A 145 -5.91 39.96 5.43
C ILE A 145 -5.19 38.75 6.08
N ARG A 146 -3.88 38.83 6.36
CA ARG A 146 -3.06 37.65 6.76
C ARG A 146 -2.48 37.69 8.18
N LYS A 147 -3.09 38.47 9.08
CA LYS A 147 -2.67 38.55 10.50
C LYS A 147 -2.60 37.18 11.17
N ARG A 148 -3.49 36.23 10.83
CA ARG A 148 -3.51 34.92 11.49
C ARG A 148 -2.41 33.97 10.97
N ALA A 149 -1.99 34.10 9.73
CA ALA A 149 -0.81 33.39 9.24
C ALA A 149 0.43 33.84 10.05
N LEU A 150 0.59 35.15 10.28
CA LEU A 150 1.64 35.68 11.15
C LEU A 150 1.56 35.14 12.58
N GLU A 151 0.36 35.02 13.15
CA GLU A 151 0.17 34.41 14.48
C GLU A 151 0.65 32.95 14.50
N TYR A 152 0.29 32.16 13.49
CA TYR A 152 0.76 30.78 13.37
C TYR A 152 2.29 30.71 13.30
N PHE A 153 2.91 31.56 12.48
CA PHE A 153 4.36 31.62 12.36
C PHE A 153 5.06 32.11 13.62
N ARG A 154 4.43 32.97 14.43
CA ARG A 154 4.97 33.36 15.74
C ARG A 154 4.83 32.26 16.78
N GLU A 155 3.73 31.52 16.74
CA GLU A 155 3.46 30.45 17.69
C GLU A 155 4.37 29.24 17.46
N TRP A 156 4.62 28.90 16.19
CA TRP A 156 5.33 27.66 15.82
C TRP A 156 6.71 27.90 15.21
N GLY A 157 7.03 29.14 14.82
CA GLY A 157 8.22 29.47 14.06
C GLY A 157 9.52 29.14 14.77
N ASP A 158 9.62 29.41 16.06
CA ASP A 158 10.82 29.14 16.86
C ASP A 158 11.09 27.65 17.10
N LYS A 159 10.36 26.76 16.42
CA LYS A 159 10.48 25.30 16.56
C LYS A 159 10.57 24.60 15.22
N PHE A 160 10.54 25.33 14.11
CA PHE A 160 10.47 24.74 12.78
C PHE A 160 11.65 23.84 12.40
N TRP A 161 12.79 23.97 13.06
CA TRP A 161 13.97 23.12 12.89
C TRP A 161 13.95 21.85 13.76
N ILE A 162 12.96 21.70 14.65
CA ILE A 162 12.85 20.55 15.56
C ILE A 162 12.16 19.38 14.82
N ASP A 163 12.39 18.16 15.32
CA ASP A 163 11.81 16.94 14.79
C ASP A 163 10.27 16.92 14.84
N THR A 164 9.68 16.27 13.84
CA THR A 164 8.22 16.16 13.61
C THR A 164 7.46 15.62 14.83
N ASP A 165 8.02 14.65 15.57
CA ASP A 165 7.44 14.11 16.81
C ASP A 165 7.19 15.19 17.86
N THR A 166 8.13 16.12 18.02
CA THR A 166 8.04 17.17 19.04
C THR A 166 6.86 18.10 18.76
N HIS A 167 6.67 18.48 17.50
CA HIS A 167 5.52 19.29 17.09
C HIS A 167 4.19 18.61 17.37
N LEU A 168 4.10 17.32 17.08
CA LEU A 168 2.89 16.55 17.33
C LEU A 168 2.55 16.48 18.82
N ARG A 169 3.55 16.22 19.68
CA ARG A 169 3.38 16.25 21.14
C ARG A 169 2.87 17.60 21.63
N GLU A 170 3.37 18.70 21.07
CA GLU A 170 2.93 20.04 21.45
C GLU A 170 1.50 20.34 21.04
N ILE A 171 1.09 19.97 19.82
CA ILE A 171 -0.28 20.15 19.36
C ILE A 171 -1.25 19.31 20.22
N THR A 172 -0.87 18.08 20.57
CA THR A 172 -1.66 17.22 21.47
C THR A 172 -1.73 17.78 22.89
N LYS A 173 -0.62 18.28 23.45
CA LYS A 173 -0.62 18.96 24.76
C LYS A 173 -1.48 20.22 24.76
N LYS A 174 -1.49 20.98 23.67
CA LYS A 174 -2.35 22.15 23.52
C LYS A 174 -3.83 21.74 23.52
N LEU A 175 -4.19 20.70 22.76
CA LEU A 175 -5.55 20.14 22.77
C LEU A 175 -5.95 19.70 24.18
N GLU A 176 -5.05 19.01 24.90
CA GLU A 176 -5.29 18.59 26.27
C GLU A 176 -5.55 19.79 27.20
N ASN A 177 -4.71 20.81 27.14
CA ASN A 177 -4.82 22.01 27.97
C ASN A 177 -6.11 22.81 27.67
N ASP A 178 -6.41 23.02 26.39
CA ASP A 178 -7.62 23.72 25.96
C ASP A 178 -8.88 22.96 26.40
N THR A 179 -8.83 21.63 26.35
CA THR A 179 -9.91 20.76 26.83
C THR A 179 -10.05 20.83 28.34
N LYS A 180 -8.94 20.72 29.10
CA LYS A 180 -8.93 20.88 30.56
C LYS A 180 -9.50 22.23 30.98
N ALA A 181 -9.15 23.31 30.29
CA ALA A 181 -9.67 24.65 30.59
C ALA A 181 -11.18 24.76 30.36
N LYS A 182 -11.70 24.15 29.28
CA LYS A 182 -13.12 24.27 28.90
C LYS A 182 -14.05 23.30 29.66
N ILE A 183 -13.53 22.13 30.04
CA ILE A 183 -14.26 21.07 30.75
C ILE A 183 -14.05 21.15 32.26
N GLY A 184 -12.85 21.48 32.73
CA GLY A 184 -12.50 21.55 34.15
C GLY A 184 -13.26 22.61 34.96
N ALA A 185 -13.91 23.56 34.28
CA ALA A 185 -14.85 24.49 34.93
C ALA A 185 -16.22 23.85 35.26
N ALA A 186 -16.61 22.77 34.59
CA ALA A 186 -17.87 22.05 34.84
C ALA A 186 -17.70 20.81 35.73
N LEU A 187 -16.50 20.23 35.79
CA LEU A 187 -16.23 19.00 36.55
C LEU A 187 -15.07 19.22 37.49
N HIS A 188 -15.35 19.24 38.78
CA HIS A 188 -14.35 19.39 39.84
C HIS A 188 -13.31 18.27 39.80
N GLY A 189 -12.16 18.51 39.17
CA GLY A 189 -10.94 17.72 39.36
C GLY A 189 -10.93 16.32 38.74
N ILE A 190 -11.80 16.02 37.76
CA ILE A 190 -11.76 14.74 37.05
C ILE A 190 -10.54 14.70 36.12
N GLU A 191 -9.71 13.66 36.27
CA GLU A 191 -8.61 13.38 35.34
C GLU A 191 -9.15 13.00 33.95
N LEU A 192 -8.61 13.59 32.88
CA LEU A 192 -9.05 13.34 31.50
C LEU A 192 -8.42 12.05 30.95
N ASN A 193 -8.84 10.89 31.47
CA ASN A 193 -8.38 9.58 31.02
C ASN A 193 -9.56 8.63 30.73
N ALA A 194 -9.27 7.50 30.07
CA ALA A 194 -10.30 6.56 29.62
C ALA A 194 -11.12 5.92 30.77
N GLU A 195 -10.52 5.74 31.95
CA GLU A 195 -11.23 5.21 33.12
C GLU A 195 -12.23 6.20 33.69
N ALA A 196 -11.85 7.48 33.77
CA ALA A 196 -12.72 8.55 34.18
C ALA A 196 -13.90 8.70 33.23
N ALA A 197 -13.67 8.64 31.91
CA ALA A 197 -14.74 8.70 30.89
C ALA A 197 -15.88 7.70 31.13
N LYS A 198 -15.55 6.49 31.61
CA LYS A 198 -16.54 5.44 31.90
C LYS A 198 -17.35 5.69 33.18
N ARG A 199 -16.84 6.46 34.13
CA ARG A 199 -17.46 6.74 35.44
C ARG A 199 -18.37 7.98 35.45
N ILE A 200 -18.37 8.75 34.37
CA ILE A 200 -19.15 9.98 34.23
C ILE A 200 -20.65 9.63 34.03
N SER A 201 -21.54 10.43 34.61
CA SER A 201 -23.00 10.26 34.45
C SER A 201 -23.43 10.51 33.00
N GLU A 202 -24.57 9.97 32.55
CA GLU A 202 -25.02 10.16 31.17
C GLU A 202 -25.35 11.63 30.83
N GLU A 203 -25.85 12.41 31.79
CA GLU A 203 -26.08 13.85 31.61
C GLU A 203 -24.77 14.62 31.45
N ASP A 204 -23.79 14.36 32.32
CA ASP A 204 -22.47 14.96 32.24
C ASP A 204 -21.74 14.55 30.95
N LYS A 205 -21.87 13.29 30.51
CA LYS A 205 -21.29 12.82 29.24
C LYS A 205 -21.77 13.64 28.06
N HIS A 206 -23.06 13.99 28.01
CA HIS A 206 -23.60 14.80 26.92
C HIS A 206 -23.01 16.21 26.90
N GLU A 207 -22.91 16.85 28.07
CA GLU A 207 -22.32 18.19 28.20
C GLU A 207 -20.81 18.19 27.87
N ILE A 208 -20.06 17.21 28.37
CA ILE A 208 -18.64 17.03 28.06
C ILE A 208 -18.45 16.79 26.58
N LYS A 209 -19.22 15.88 25.96
CA LYS A 209 -19.12 15.58 24.54
C LYS A 209 -19.36 16.84 23.71
N LYS A 210 -20.34 17.67 24.08
CA LYS A 210 -20.58 18.96 23.44
C LYS A 210 -19.38 19.90 23.57
N ARG A 211 -18.92 20.18 24.80
CA ARG A 211 -17.81 21.11 25.06
C ARG A 211 -16.50 20.66 24.42
N ALA A 212 -16.17 19.37 24.50
CA ALA A 212 -15.00 18.76 23.87
C ALA A 212 -15.08 18.86 22.34
N SER A 213 -16.23 18.54 21.75
CA SER A 213 -16.46 18.68 20.30
C SER A 213 -16.31 20.14 19.84
N GLU A 214 -16.70 21.11 20.67
CA GLU A 214 -16.45 22.53 20.40
C GLU A 214 -14.96 22.90 20.48
N VAL A 215 -14.16 22.24 21.32
CA VAL A 215 -12.69 22.46 21.34
C VAL A 215 -12.10 21.94 20.04
N VAL A 216 -12.43 20.69 19.66
CA VAL A 216 -11.93 20.06 18.43
C VAL A 216 -12.37 20.86 17.20
N SER A 217 -13.64 21.25 17.11
CA SER A 217 -14.15 22.07 16.00
C SER A 217 -13.66 23.52 16.03
N GLY A 218 -13.38 24.06 17.22
CA GLY A 218 -12.77 25.38 17.41
C GLY A 218 -11.29 25.43 17.07
N MET A 219 -10.61 24.28 16.91
CA MET A 219 -9.24 24.24 16.43
C MET A 219 -9.16 24.93 15.06
N GLN A 220 -8.23 25.86 14.93
CA GLN A 220 -8.37 26.93 13.95
C GLN A 220 -7.94 26.53 12.53
N ILE A 221 -8.79 25.77 11.82
CA ILE A 221 -8.64 25.44 10.39
C ILE A 221 -8.44 26.70 9.55
N GLN A 222 -9.16 27.78 9.89
CA GLN A 222 -9.10 29.05 9.15
C GLN A 222 -7.69 29.63 9.14
N LYS A 223 -6.96 29.57 10.27
CA LYS A 223 -5.56 30.04 10.34
C LYS A 223 -4.67 29.25 9.39
N LEU A 224 -4.79 27.92 9.39
CA LEU A 224 -3.99 27.07 8.52
C LEU A 224 -4.36 27.21 7.04
N ASN A 225 -5.63 27.50 6.74
CA ASN A 225 -6.04 27.83 5.37
C ASN A 225 -5.38 29.11 4.88
N GLU A 226 -5.35 30.17 5.70
CA GLU A 226 -4.66 31.41 5.35
C GLU A 226 -3.15 31.23 5.19
N VAL A 227 -2.54 30.35 5.99
CA VAL A 227 -1.13 29.94 5.80
C VAL A 227 -0.94 29.28 4.44
N LEU A 228 -1.82 28.36 4.04
CA LEU A 228 -1.72 27.67 2.76
C LEU A 228 -1.89 28.64 1.57
N ASP A 229 -2.83 29.58 1.65
CA ASP A 229 -3.03 30.58 0.61
C ASP A 229 -1.81 31.51 0.50
N MET A 230 -1.21 31.88 1.64
CA MET A 230 0.06 32.62 1.67
C MET A 230 1.19 31.82 1.03
N LEU A 231 1.34 30.53 1.37
CA LEU A 231 2.37 29.66 0.79
C LEU A 231 2.22 29.58 -0.73
N ALA A 232 0.98 29.48 -1.23
CA ALA A 232 0.67 29.46 -2.65
C ALA A 232 1.19 30.71 -3.38
N GLU A 233 0.92 31.89 -2.82
CA GLU A 233 1.21 33.16 -3.48
C GLU A 233 2.66 33.63 -3.33
N HIS A 234 3.29 33.36 -2.18
CA HIS A 234 4.59 33.93 -1.85
C HIS A 234 5.72 32.90 -1.92
N SER A 235 5.55 31.75 -1.28
CA SER A 235 6.62 30.76 -1.14
C SER A 235 6.76 29.91 -2.39
N PHE A 236 5.64 29.57 -3.04
CA PHE A 236 5.58 28.63 -4.15
C PHE A 236 5.00 29.27 -5.42
N SER A 237 5.40 30.49 -5.76
CA SER A 237 4.92 31.21 -6.96
C SER A 237 5.60 30.81 -8.28
N ASP A 238 6.83 30.30 -8.23
CA ASP A 238 7.62 29.92 -9.41
C ASP A 238 7.20 28.55 -9.97
N LEU A 239 6.42 28.55 -11.06
CA LEU A 239 5.87 27.35 -11.71
C LEU A 239 6.93 26.36 -12.22
N GLN A 240 8.19 26.77 -12.38
CA GLN A 240 9.28 25.89 -12.78
C GLN A 240 9.87 25.11 -11.58
N LYS A 241 9.68 25.60 -10.36
CA LYS A 241 10.23 25.00 -9.13
C LYS A 241 9.18 24.18 -8.41
N LYS A 242 9.03 22.94 -8.85
CA LYS A 242 8.10 21.97 -8.28
C LYS A 242 8.71 21.28 -7.05
N HIS A 243 7.95 21.22 -5.96
CA HIS A 243 8.39 20.63 -4.69
C HIS A 243 7.52 19.43 -4.34
N TYR A 244 8.14 18.35 -3.87
CA TYR A 244 7.43 17.09 -3.62
C TYR A 244 7.61 16.62 -2.19
N ILE A 245 6.53 16.14 -1.58
CA ILE A 245 6.60 15.30 -0.38
C ILE A 245 6.22 13.89 -0.81
N VAL A 246 7.08 12.93 -0.52
CA VAL A 246 6.88 11.52 -0.86
C VAL A 246 6.72 10.74 0.45
N ILE A 247 5.63 10.02 0.58
CA ILE A 247 5.31 9.21 1.76
C ILE A 247 5.21 7.75 1.29
N ASP A 248 6.08 6.89 1.81
CA ASP A 248 6.07 5.44 1.54
C ASP A 248 5.85 4.68 2.85
N GLN A 249 5.70 3.36 2.79
CA GLN A 249 5.67 2.48 3.98
C GLN A 249 4.51 2.76 4.95
N LEU A 250 3.42 3.35 4.46
CA LEU A 250 2.19 3.58 5.24
C LEU A 250 1.52 2.28 5.68
N ASP A 251 1.87 1.15 5.07
CA ASP A 251 1.44 -0.19 5.42
C ASP A 251 2.20 -0.86 6.57
N GLU A 252 3.31 -0.26 7.03
CA GLU A 252 4.03 -0.77 8.19
C GLU A 252 3.30 -0.49 9.52
N ASN A 253 3.72 -1.16 10.59
CA ASN A 253 3.10 -1.09 11.92
C ASN A 253 3.64 0.08 12.77
N TRP A 254 3.55 1.29 12.21
CA TRP A 254 3.94 2.54 12.88
C TRP A 254 2.91 3.03 13.90
N ALA A 255 1.67 2.53 13.84
CA ALA A 255 0.59 2.76 14.80
C ALA A 255 -0.38 1.56 14.84
N GLU A 256 -1.17 1.47 15.91
CA GLU A 256 -2.31 0.58 16.04
C GLU A 256 -3.32 0.80 14.91
N ASN A 257 -3.99 -0.29 14.49
CA ASN A 257 -4.85 -0.32 13.32
C ASN A 257 -5.87 0.83 13.28
N ASN A 258 -6.58 1.08 14.39
CA ASN A 258 -7.63 2.11 14.43
C ASN A 258 -7.06 3.52 14.20
N THR A 259 -6.01 3.89 14.93
CA THR A 259 -5.32 5.17 14.80
C THR A 259 -4.70 5.31 13.42
N ARG A 260 -4.01 4.26 12.94
CA ARG A 260 -3.42 4.19 11.61
C ARG A 260 -4.45 4.49 10.51
N TYR A 261 -5.62 3.85 10.56
CA TYR A 261 -6.66 4.06 9.54
C TYR A 261 -7.22 5.48 9.54
N LYS A 262 -7.53 6.03 10.73
CA LYS A 262 -8.02 7.42 10.87
C LYS A 262 -6.97 8.44 10.40
N PHE A 263 -5.70 8.19 10.69
CA PHE A 263 -4.61 9.08 10.32
C PHE A 263 -4.30 9.04 8.82
N ILE A 264 -4.30 7.86 8.19
CA ILE A 264 -4.20 7.73 6.72
C ILE A 264 -5.39 8.40 6.04
N ARG A 265 -6.60 8.25 6.59
CA ARG A 265 -7.79 8.93 6.10
C ARG A 265 -7.62 10.45 6.10
N ALA A 266 -7.10 11.01 7.19
CA ALA A 266 -6.80 12.43 7.31
C ALA A 266 -5.72 12.89 6.30
N LEU A 267 -4.67 12.08 6.08
CA LEU A 267 -3.65 12.36 5.05
C LEU A 267 -4.28 12.50 3.66
N ILE A 268 -5.14 11.55 3.27
CA ILE A 268 -5.82 11.55 1.97
C ILE A 268 -6.64 12.84 1.78
N GLU A 269 -7.31 13.30 2.83
CA GLU A 269 -8.06 14.57 2.79
C GLU A 269 -7.14 15.79 2.65
N GLU A 270 -6.04 15.82 3.40
CA GLU A 270 -5.09 16.94 3.35
C GLU A 270 -4.35 17.00 2.01
N ILE A 271 -4.04 15.86 1.37
CA ILE A 271 -3.53 15.85 -0.01
C ILE A 271 -4.43 16.67 -0.93
N LYS A 272 -5.76 16.56 -0.81
CA LYS A 272 -6.71 17.35 -1.61
C LYS A 272 -6.62 18.83 -1.31
N VAL A 273 -6.49 19.19 -0.03
CA VAL A 273 -6.42 20.58 0.44
C VAL A 273 -5.16 21.29 -0.08
N PHE A 274 -4.03 20.60 -0.19
CA PHE A 274 -2.76 21.18 -0.66
C PHE A 274 -2.73 21.43 -2.17
N ARG A 275 -3.64 20.84 -2.96
CA ARG A 275 -3.69 21.05 -4.42
C ARG A 275 -3.98 22.48 -4.84
N ARG A 276 -4.48 23.33 -3.93
CA ARG A 276 -4.60 24.78 -4.19
C ARG A 276 -3.25 25.43 -4.48
N ILE A 277 -2.15 24.84 -4.00
CA ILE A 277 -0.78 25.27 -4.26
C ILE A 277 -0.27 24.52 -5.49
N LYS A 278 -0.24 25.19 -6.65
CA LYS A 278 0.07 24.55 -7.95
C LYS A 278 1.49 23.98 -8.07
N ASN A 279 2.42 24.41 -7.23
CA ASN A 279 3.84 24.08 -7.35
C ASN A 279 4.31 23.05 -6.31
N VAL A 280 3.39 22.49 -5.56
CA VAL A 280 3.66 21.42 -4.61
C VAL A 280 2.83 20.20 -4.94
N LYS A 281 3.37 19.01 -4.68
CA LYS A 281 2.62 17.77 -4.78
C LYS A 281 3.01 16.81 -3.68
N ILE A 282 2.02 16.26 -3.01
CA ILE A 282 2.19 15.20 -2.02
C ILE A 282 1.85 13.90 -2.73
N ILE A 283 2.73 12.92 -2.61
CA ILE A 283 2.57 11.59 -3.21
C ILE A 283 2.67 10.57 -2.10
N ALA A 284 1.64 9.76 -1.92
CA ALA A 284 1.58 8.71 -0.90
C ALA A 284 1.45 7.33 -1.57
N ALA A 285 2.29 6.38 -1.20
CA ALA A 285 2.15 4.99 -1.60
C ALA A 285 1.37 4.20 -0.55
N LEU A 286 0.38 3.44 -1.00
CA LEU A 286 -0.48 2.61 -0.16
C LEU A 286 -0.67 1.22 -0.76
N ARG A 287 -0.77 0.23 0.13
CA ARG A 287 -1.28 -1.09 -0.23
C ARG A 287 -2.78 -1.02 -0.54
N HIS A 288 -3.23 -1.86 -1.47
CA HIS A 288 -4.61 -1.87 -1.94
C HIS A 288 -5.60 -2.33 -0.84
N ASP A 289 -5.24 -3.38 -0.11
CA ASP A 289 -5.97 -3.90 1.04
C ASP A 289 -6.05 -2.88 2.19
N LEU A 290 -4.95 -2.18 2.46
CA LEU A 290 -4.92 -1.10 3.45
C LEU A 290 -5.88 0.04 3.09
N LEU A 291 -5.85 0.52 1.84
CA LEU A 291 -6.74 1.59 1.39
C LEU A 291 -8.22 1.18 1.53
N LYS A 292 -8.56 -0.06 1.16
CA LYS A 292 -9.90 -0.63 1.35
C LYS A 292 -10.30 -0.64 2.83
N SER A 293 -9.42 -1.08 3.73
CA SER A 293 -9.66 -1.07 5.18
C SER A 293 -9.87 0.34 5.72
N VAL A 294 -9.04 1.31 5.29
CA VAL A 294 -9.18 2.73 5.64
C VAL A 294 -10.58 3.21 5.25
N PHE A 295 -10.99 2.99 4.00
CA PHE A 295 -12.31 3.43 3.54
C PHE A 295 -13.45 2.74 4.27
N ASN A 296 -13.38 1.43 4.52
CA ASN A 296 -14.44 0.69 5.20
C ASN A 296 -14.62 1.07 6.68
N ILE A 297 -13.51 1.23 7.41
CA ILE A 297 -13.54 1.51 8.86
C ILE A 297 -13.85 2.97 9.14
N THR A 298 -13.41 3.88 8.28
CA THR A 298 -13.62 5.34 8.46
C THR A 298 -14.85 5.88 7.70
N ARG A 299 -15.79 5.01 7.31
CA ARG A 299 -17.04 5.45 6.64
C ARG A 299 -17.88 6.29 7.61
N GLY A 300 -17.90 7.60 7.38
CA GLY A 300 -18.83 8.53 8.03
C GLY A 300 -20.08 8.81 7.19
N SER A 301 -21.03 9.52 7.79
CA SER A 301 -22.20 10.06 7.07
C SER A 301 -21.74 10.93 5.90
N GLY A 302 -22.18 10.59 4.68
CA GLY A 302 -21.82 11.33 3.45
C GLY A 302 -20.48 10.95 2.81
N PHE A 303 -19.78 9.92 3.30
CA PHE A 303 -18.59 9.38 2.62
C PHE A 303 -18.96 8.82 1.24
N GLN A 304 -18.24 9.24 0.21
CA GLN A 304 -18.41 8.77 -1.17
C GLN A 304 -17.05 8.39 -1.74
N GLU A 305 -16.82 7.09 -1.89
CA GLU A 305 -15.55 6.51 -2.34
C GLU A 305 -15.16 6.98 -3.75
N GLU A 306 -16.15 7.13 -4.65
CA GLU A 306 -15.98 7.64 -6.02
C GLU A 306 -15.28 9.00 -6.07
N LYS A 307 -15.46 9.85 -5.04
CA LYS A 307 -14.78 11.15 -4.95
C LYS A 307 -13.27 11.05 -4.72
N TYR A 308 -12.73 9.86 -4.49
CA TYR A 308 -11.31 9.60 -4.28
C TYR A 308 -10.65 8.95 -5.49
N GLU A 309 -11.41 8.38 -6.42
CA GLU A 309 -10.88 7.66 -7.59
C GLU A 309 -9.94 8.52 -8.43
N SER A 310 -10.30 9.79 -8.67
CA SER A 310 -9.44 10.73 -9.41
C SER A 310 -8.06 10.98 -8.78
N TYR A 311 -7.87 10.66 -7.51
CA TYR A 311 -6.59 10.82 -6.80
C TYR A 311 -5.77 9.53 -6.76
N ILE A 312 -6.40 8.40 -7.05
CA ILE A 312 -5.81 7.07 -6.94
C ILE A 312 -5.15 6.72 -8.28
N LEU A 313 -3.88 6.38 -8.19
CA LEU A 313 -3.10 5.82 -9.28
C LEU A 313 -2.88 4.34 -9.02
N ASP A 314 -3.76 3.51 -9.58
CA ASP A 314 -3.67 2.05 -9.43
C ASP A 314 -2.59 1.49 -10.37
N LEU A 315 -1.57 0.86 -9.78
CA LEU A 315 -0.45 0.28 -10.52
C LEU A 315 -0.83 -1.07 -11.09
N GLN A 316 -0.91 -1.13 -12.42
CA GLN A 316 -1.19 -2.34 -13.18
C GLN A 316 -0.08 -2.57 -14.19
N TRP A 317 0.26 -3.85 -14.39
CA TRP A 317 1.32 -4.27 -15.29
C TRP A 317 0.76 -5.21 -16.35
N THR A 318 1.05 -4.91 -17.61
CA THR A 318 0.75 -5.81 -18.71
C THR A 318 1.88 -6.83 -18.88
N ALA A 319 1.56 -7.97 -19.51
CA ALA A 319 2.59 -8.97 -19.84
C ALA A 319 3.72 -8.36 -20.71
N ASN A 320 3.37 -7.44 -21.61
CA ASN A 320 4.33 -6.75 -22.47
C ASN A 320 5.30 -5.87 -21.65
N GLN A 321 4.80 -5.09 -20.69
CA GLN A 321 5.64 -4.27 -19.82
C GLN A 321 6.57 -5.10 -18.93
N LEU A 322 6.09 -6.24 -18.43
CA LEU A 322 6.91 -7.17 -17.64
C LEU A 322 7.98 -7.84 -18.51
N ASN A 323 7.65 -8.21 -19.74
CA ASN A 323 8.63 -8.74 -20.70
C ASN A 323 9.69 -7.68 -21.07
N GLU A 324 9.28 -6.43 -21.29
CA GLU A 324 10.19 -5.31 -21.52
C GLU A 324 11.13 -5.10 -20.33
N LEU A 325 10.60 -5.12 -19.10
CA LEU A 325 11.39 -4.98 -17.88
C LEU A 325 12.46 -6.06 -17.76
N VAL A 326 12.09 -7.33 -17.96
CA VAL A 326 13.03 -8.46 -17.92
C VAL A 326 14.08 -8.33 -19.03
N SER A 327 13.65 -7.96 -20.23
CA SER A 327 14.54 -7.79 -21.39
C SER A 327 15.58 -6.69 -21.15
N LYS A 328 15.16 -5.51 -20.66
CA LYS A 328 16.09 -4.41 -20.31
C LYS A 328 17.09 -4.84 -19.26
N ARG A 329 16.64 -5.54 -18.21
CA ARG A 329 17.50 -6.01 -17.11
C ARG A 329 18.51 -7.06 -17.57
N ILE A 330 18.08 -8.00 -18.42
CA ILE A 330 19.00 -8.98 -19.03
C ILE A 330 20.07 -8.25 -19.85
N GLN A 331 19.65 -7.34 -20.74
CA GLN A 331 20.58 -6.59 -21.58
C GLN A 331 21.63 -5.85 -20.75
N GLU A 332 21.20 -5.11 -19.73
CA GLU A 332 22.10 -4.29 -18.91
C GLU A 332 23.05 -5.15 -18.05
N VAL A 333 22.56 -6.23 -17.45
CA VAL A 333 23.38 -7.15 -16.63
C VAL A 333 24.45 -7.84 -17.47
N PHE A 334 24.08 -8.34 -18.66
CA PHE A 334 25.03 -9.04 -19.53
C PHE A 334 26.00 -8.09 -20.23
N LYS A 335 25.56 -6.87 -20.57
CA LYS A 335 26.42 -5.80 -21.09
C LYS A 335 27.53 -5.43 -20.09
N LYS A 336 27.21 -5.40 -18.79
CA LYS A 336 28.20 -5.16 -17.72
C LYS A 336 29.20 -6.33 -17.54
N GLN A 337 28.82 -7.57 -17.88
CA GLN A 337 29.64 -8.75 -17.61
C GLN A 337 30.48 -9.27 -18.78
N TYR A 338 29.97 -9.23 -20.02
CA TYR A 338 30.56 -10.01 -21.13
C TYR A 338 30.95 -9.19 -22.35
N THR A 339 30.12 -8.23 -22.80
CA THR A 339 30.23 -7.69 -24.17
C THR A 339 29.60 -6.30 -24.34
N ARG A 340 30.03 -5.57 -25.39
CA ARG A 340 29.28 -4.43 -25.96
C ARG A 340 28.07 -4.86 -26.81
N GLU A 341 27.91 -6.15 -27.10
CA GLU A 341 26.78 -6.71 -27.84
C GLU A 341 25.58 -6.92 -26.91
N ASN A 342 24.38 -6.58 -27.40
CA ASN A 342 23.13 -6.74 -26.67
C ASN A 342 22.74 -8.22 -26.61
N VAL A 343 22.58 -8.78 -25.40
CA VAL A 343 22.05 -10.13 -25.18
C VAL A 343 20.52 -10.04 -25.06
N GLU A 344 19.80 -10.76 -25.89
CA GLU A 344 18.34 -10.80 -25.85
C GLU A 344 17.83 -11.96 -24.98
N ILE A 345 16.57 -11.86 -24.55
CA ILE A 345 15.92 -12.92 -23.78
C ILE A 345 15.91 -14.26 -24.54
N ASN A 346 15.78 -14.21 -25.87
CA ASN A 346 15.77 -15.37 -26.77
C ASN A 346 17.14 -16.06 -26.90
N ASP A 347 18.22 -15.38 -26.55
CA ASP A 347 19.56 -15.96 -26.53
C ASP A 347 19.75 -16.87 -25.30
N LEU A 348 19.05 -16.56 -24.20
CA LEU A 348 19.18 -17.24 -22.91
C LEU A 348 18.08 -18.27 -22.66
N PHE A 349 16.85 -17.99 -23.08
CA PHE A 349 15.69 -18.86 -22.86
C PHE A 349 15.46 -19.85 -24.01
N PRO A 350 14.76 -20.98 -23.76
CA PRO A 350 14.54 -21.99 -24.77
C PRO A 350 13.51 -21.53 -25.82
N SER A 351 13.45 -22.22 -26.95
CA SER A 351 12.42 -21.98 -27.96
C SER A 351 11.00 -22.28 -27.40
N PRO A 352 9.94 -21.73 -28.02
CA PRO A 352 8.57 -21.92 -27.57
C PRO A 352 8.18 -23.40 -27.54
N LYS A 353 7.32 -23.79 -26.59
CA LYS A 353 6.84 -25.17 -26.48
C LYS A 353 5.52 -25.33 -27.23
N GLY A 354 5.47 -26.25 -28.20
CA GLY A 354 4.31 -26.44 -29.09
C GLY A 354 4.44 -25.77 -30.47
N GLY A 355 5.66 -25.42 -30.91
CA GLY A 355 5.91 -24.81 -32.22
C GLY A 355 5.87 -23.28 -32.18
N SER A 356 5.82 -22.62 -33.35
CA SER A 356 5.95 -21.16 -33.48
C SER A 356 4.82 -20.35 -32.83
N LYS A 357 3.63 -20.95 -32.65
CA LYS A 357 2.50 -20.38 -31.90
C LYS A 357 2.38 -20.92 -30.47
N GLY A 358 3.37 -21.71 -30.04
CA GLY A 358 3.42 -22.33 -28.73
C GLY A 358 3.63 -21.34 -27.60
N MET A 359 3.71 -21.86 -26.37
CA MET A 359 3.93 -21.03 -25.19
C MET A 359 5.38 -20.54 -25.14
N LEU A 360 5.56 -19.22 -25.05
CA LEU A 360 6.88 -18.63 -24.82
C LEU A 360 7.32 -18.87 -23.36
N PRO A 361 8.62 -19.05 -23.09
CA PRO A 361 9.13 -19.18 -21.72
C PRO A 361 8.77 -18.00 -20.83
N ILE A 362 8.84 -16.78 -21.36
CA ILE A 362 8.52 -15.58 -20.58
C ILE A 362 7.01 -15.46 -20.30
N GLU A 363 6.16 -15.84 -21.25
CA GLU A 363 4.71 -15.94 -21.01
C GLU A 363 4.41 -16.99 -19.93
N TYR A 364 5.08 -18.14 -19.98
CA TYR A 364 4.97 -19.21 -18.96
C TYR A 364 5.29 -18.71 -17.55
N ILE A 365 6.36 -17.92 -17.43
CA ILE A 365 6.78 -17.32 -16.17
C ILE A 365 5.75 -16.28 -15.71
N ILE A 366 5.35 -15.34 -16.58
CA ILE A 366 4.42 -14.26 -16.22
C ILE A 366 3.08 -14.82 -15.76
N GLU A 367 2.50 -15.81 -16.45
CA GLU A 367 1.21 -16.42 -16.05
C GLU A 367 1.25 -17.12 -14.68
N ARG A 368 2.45 -17.43 -14.16
CA ARG A 368 2.67 -18.00 -12.82
C ARG A 368 2.99 -16.95 -11.76
N THR A 369 2.85 -15.68 -12.11
CA THR A 369 3.03 -14.55 -11.20
C THR A 369 1.72 -13.79 -11.07
N LEU A 370 1.57 -12.94 -10.05
CA LEU A 370 0.43 -12.03 -9.96
C LEU A 370 0.62 -10.79 -10.86
N TYR A 371 1.36 -10.91 -11.96
CA TYR A 371 1.71 -9.81 -12.86
C TYR A 371 2.42 -8.68 -12.13
N ARG A 372 3.33 -9.03 -11.22
CA ARG A 372 4.11 -8.07 -10.43
C ARG A 372 5.58 -8.15 -10.82
N PRO A 373 6.27 -7.01 -11.02
CA PRO A 373 7.70 -6.97 -11.32
C PRO A 373 8.53 -7.87 -10.40
N ARG A 374 8.34 -7.75 -9.08
CA ARG A 374 9.09 -8.55 -8.09
C ARG A 374 8.91 -10.06 -8.29
N ASP A 375 7.69 -10.51 -8.54
CA ASP A 375 7.38 -11.94 -8.71
C ASP A 375 8.04 -12.50 -9.98
N VAL A 376 8.00 -11.74 -11.09
CA VAL A 376 8.65 -12.14 -12.36
C VAL A 376 10.16 -12.19 -12.19
N LEU A 377 10.77 -11.17 -11.58
CA LEU A 377 12.21 -11.14 -11.32
C LEU A 377 12.65 -12.27 -10.40
N GLN A 378 11.87 -12.59 -9.37
CA GLN A 378 12.13 -13.71 -8.48
C GLN A 378 12.17 -15.02 -9.26
N PHE A 379 11.16 -15.30 -10.08
CA PHE A 379 11.11 -16.54 -10.87
C PHE A 379 12.30 -16.60 -11.84
N VAL A 380 12.55 -15.54 -12.62
CA VAL A 380 13.68 -15.52 -13.57
C VAL A 380 15.02 -15.73 -12.84
N ASN A 381 15.23 -15.12 -11.68
CA ASN A 381 16.41 -15.35 -10.86
C ASN A 381 16.55 -16.82 -10.40
N GLU A 382 15.45 -17.51 -10.09
CA GLU A 382 15.49 -18.96 -9.80
C GLU A 382 15.85 -19.78 -11.05
N CYS A 383 15.40 -19.39 -12.25
CA CYS A 383 15.84 -20.02 -13.50
C CYS A 383 17.35 -19.89 -13.69
N PHE A 384 17.93 -18.72 -13.45
CA PHE A 384 19.38 -18.49 -13.52
C PHE A 384 20.15 -19.34 -12.51
N LYS A 385 19.65 -19.47 -11.27
CA LYS A 385 20.28 -20.31 -10.24
C LYS A 385 20.36 -21.79 -10.65
N ILE A 386 19.28 -22.32 -11.24
CA ILE A 386 19.23 -23.72 -11.69
C ILE A 386 20.06 -23.95 -12.96
N ALA A 387 20.16 -22.95 -13.83
CA ALA A 387 20.93 -23.01 -15.05
C ALA A 387 22.42 -22.62 -14.86
N LEU A 388 22.94 -22.70 -13.62
CA LEU A 388 24.34 -22.41 -13.31
C LEU A 388 25.31 -23.19 -14.22
N ASN A 389 26.33 -22.50 -14.72
CA ASN A 389 27.36 -23.02 -15.63
C ASN A 389 26.81 -23.54 -16.96
N ARG A 390 25.60 -23.14 -17.36
CA ARG A 390 25.03 -23.43 -18.69
C ARG A 390 25.04 -22.18 -19.54
N GLU A 391 25.03 -22.38 -20.86
CA GLU A 391 24.90 -21.28 -21.82
C GLU A 391 23.45 -20.82 -21.99
N ARG A 392 22.49 -21.72 -21.78
CA ARG A 392 21.05 -21.47 -21.93
C ARG A 392 20.23 -22.12 -20.83
N ILE A 393 19.11 -21.48 -20.52
CA ILE A 393 18.04 -22.00 -19.68
C ILE A 393 17.23 -22.99 -20.52
N SER A 394 16.95 -24.17 -19.97
CA SER A 394 16.11 -25.19 -20.60
C SER A 394 14.70 -25.21 -20.00
N TRP A 395 13.73 -25.83 -20.69
CA TRP A 395 12.40 -26.05 -20.11
C TRP A 395 12.43 -26.84 -18.79
N ASP A 396 13.33 -27.83 -18.67
CA ASP A 396 13.57 -28.54 -17.40
C ASP A 396 14.04 -27.59 -16.29
N SER A 397 14.89 -26.61 -16.63
CA SER A 397 15.35 -25.60 -15.67
C SER A 397 14.21 -24.70 -15.21
N ILE A 398 13.31 -24.31 -16.13
CA ILE A 398 12.11 -23.51 -15.82
C ILE A 398 11.17 -24.28 -14.90
N HIS A 399 10.91 -25.57 -15.16
CA HIS A 399 10.03 -26.40 -14.32
C HIS A 399 10.60 -26.61 -12.91
N LYS A 400 11.91 -26.81 -12.80
CA LYS A 400 12.58 -26.89 -11.48
C LYS A 400 12.53 -25.54 -10.76
N ALA A 401 12.68 -24.43 -11.49
CA ALA A 401 12.60 -23.09 -10.93
C ALA A 401 11.18 -22.78 -10.45
N GLU A 402 10.16 -23.24 -11.18
CA GLU A 402 8.76 -23.10 -10.79
C GLU A 402 8.48 -23.73 -9.44
N SER A 403 8.98 -24.95 -9.17
CA SER A 403 8.80 -25.59 -7.86
C SER A 403 9.34 -24.72 -6.73
N VAL A 404 10.59 -24.26 -6.85
CA VAL A 404 11.22 -23.40 -5.85
C VAL A 404 10.52 -22.05 -5.71
N TYR A 405 10.13 -21.45 -6.84
CA TYR A 405 9.42 -20.18 -6.87
C TYR A 405 8.02 -20.30 -6.22
N SER A 406 7.28 -21.36 -6.51
CA SER A 406 5.93 -21.60 -5.98
C SER A 406 5.95 -21.71 -4.45
N GLU A 407 6.91 -22.44 -3.89
CA GLU A 407 7.10 -22.56 -2.42
C GLU A 407 7.47 -21.21 -1.78
N LYS A 408 8.37 -20.46 -2.43
CA LYS A 408 8.72 -19.09 -1.98
C LYS A 408 7.51 -18.17 -2.03
N ARG A 409 6.70 -18.25 -3.09
CA ARG A 409 5.51 -17.43 -3.27
C ARG A 409 4.43 -17.74 -2.24
N LEU A 410 4.25 -19.02 -1.88
CA LEU A 410 3.36 -19.44 -0.80
C LEU A 410 3.78 -18.79 0.53
N ARG A 411 5.07 -18.85 0.89
CA ARG A 411 5.60 -18.20 2.09
C ARG A 411 5.43 -16.67 2.06
N SER A 412 5.74 -16.04 0.92
CA SER A 412 5.55 -14.59 0.78
C SER A 412 4.07 -14.16 0.82
N LEU A 413 3.11 -15.04 0.50
CA LEU A 413 1.69 -14.74 0.73
C LEU A 413 1.34 -14.77 2.21
N LYS A 414 1.87 -15.73 2.99
CA LYS A 414 1.74 -15.75 4.45
C LYS A 414 2.28 -14.45 5.06
N GLU A 415 3.47 -14.03 4.65
CA GLU A 415 4.07 -12.76 5.12
C GLU A 415 3.24 -11.53 4.71
N GLU A 416 2.70 -11.50 3.49
CA GLU A 416 1.92 -10.37 2.98
C GLU A 416 0.56 -10.24 3.69
N TRP A 417 -0.04 -11.35 4.11
CA TRP A 417 -1.42 -11.41 4.61
C TRP A 417 -1.58 -11.89 6.05
N GLY A 418 -0.50 -12.29 6.74
CA GLY A 418 -0.56 -12.90 8.07
C GLY A 418 -1.16 -11.99 9.15
N ASP A 419 -1.09 -10.67 8.99
CA ASP A 419 -1.75 -9.73 9.89
C ASP A 419 -3.29 -9.79 9.78
N ILE A 420 -3.81 -10.09 8.57
CA ILE A 420 -5.26 -10.19 8.28
C ILE A 420 -5.76 -11.62 8.46
N TYR A 421 -4.95 -12.60 8.03
CA TYR A 421 -5.23 -14.02 8.08
C TYR A 421 -4.11 -14.77 8.84
N PRO A 422 -4.04 -14.67 10.18
CA PRO A 422 -3.03 -15.37 10.98
C PRO A 422 -3.01 -16.90 10.81
N SER A 423 -4.16 -17.50 10.48
CA SER A 423 -4.34 -18.94 10.26
C SER A 423 -4.32 -19.30 8.77
N PHE A 424 -3.50 -18.58 8.01
CA PHE A 424 -3.30 -18.76 6.58
C PHE A 424 -2.82 -20.18 6.23
N GLU A 425 -1.93 -20.75 7.05
CA GLU A 425 -1.33 -22.06 6.77
C GLU A 425 -2.37 -23.16 6.82
N GLU A 426 -3.31 -23.11 7.76
CA GLU A 426 -4.42 -24.06 7.82
C GLU A 426 -5.41 -23.80 6.69
N THR A 427 -5.68 -22.52 6.40
CA THR A 427 -6.66 -22.13 5.36
C THR A 427 -6.25 -22.59 3.96
N ILE A 428 -4.96 -22.50 3.61
CA ILE A 428 -4.49 -22.81 2.24
C ILE A 428 -4.54 -24.32 1.93
N GLU A 429 -4.47 -25.18 2.95
CA GLU A 429 -4.44 -26.65 2.80
C GLU A 429 -5.72 -27.21 2.17
N ILE A 430 -6.83 -26.48 2.21
CA ILE A 430 -8.05 -26.85 1.49
C ILE A 430 -7.84 -26.98 -0.03
N LEU A 431 -6.81 -26.32 -0.57
CA LEU A 431 -6.43 -26.37 -1.99
C LEU A 431 -5.41 -27.47 -2.30
N ARG A 432 -4.87 -28.18 -1.31
CA ARG A 432 -3.85 -29.21 -1.59
C ARG A 432 -4.45 -30.36 -2.40
N GLU A 433 -3.73 -30.79 -3.43
CA GLU A 433 -4.11 -31.89 -4.34
C GLU A 433 -5.47 -31.76 -5.05
N VAL A 434 -6.06 -30.55 -5.10
CA VAL A 434 -7.29 -30.32 -5.87
C VAL A 434 -6.98 -30.14 -7.36
N PRO A 435 -7.93 -30.38 -8.27
CA PRO A 435 -7.78 -30.03 -9.68
C PRO A 435 -7.60 -28.52 -9.87
N GLU A 436 -6.85 -28.08 -10.89
CA GLU A 436 -6.68 -26.65 -11.20
C GLU A 436 -8.03 -25.91 -11.28
N LYS A 437 -8.99 -26.50 -11.99
CA LYS A 437 -10.35 -25.99 -12.17
C LYS A 437 -11.31 -26.95 -11.48
N PHE A 438 -12.13 -26.44 -10.56
CA PHE A 438 -13.04 -27.25 -9.79
C PHE A 438 -14.31 -26.49 -9.40
N THR A 439 -15.31 -27.22 -8.93
CA THR A 439 -16.54 -26.70 -8.35
C THR A 439 -16.56 -27.00 -6.86
N ARG A 440 -17.40 -26.31 -6.09
CA ARG A 440 -17.45 -26.46 -4.62
C ARG A 440 -17.72 -27.92 -4.18
N THR A 441 -18.40 -28.71 -5.01
CA THR A 441 -18.73 -30.12 -4.75
C THR A 441 -17.54 -31.08 -4.90
N LEU A 442 -16.44 -30.63 -5.53
CA LEU A 442 -15.26 -31.48 -5.77
C LEU A 442 -14.25 -31.48 -4.62
N ILE A 443 -14.39 -30.58 -3.64
CA ILE A 443 -13.56 -30.64 -2.42
C ILE A 443 -14.07 -31.80 -1.56
N PRO A 444 -13.22 -32.79 -1.22
CA PRO A 444 -13.62 -33.89 -0.36
C PRO A 444 -14.12 -33.37 1.00
N LYS A 445 -15.25 -33.88 1.49
CA LYS A 445 -15.81 -33.47 2.79
C LYS A 445 -14.81 -33.63 3.93
N ASN A 446 -14.05 -34.74 3.94
CA ASN A 446 -13.03 -34.99 4.96
C ASN A 446 -11.96 -33.88 4.99
N ASN A 447 -11.61 -33.28 3.84
CA ASN A 447 -10.65 -32.18 3.79
C ASN A 447 -11.25 -30.90 4.42
N ILE A 448 -12.53 -30.62 4.14
CA ILE A 448 -13.25 -29.48 4.72
C ILE A 448 -13.33 -29.64 6.23
N GLU A 449 -13.73 -30.83 6.71
CA GLU A 449 -13.83 -31.14 8.14
C GLU A 449 -12.46 -31.02 8.85
N SER A 450 -11.39 -31.53 8.23
CA SER A 450 -10.02 -31.44 8.77
C SER A 450 -9.57 -29.99 8.89
N VAL A 451 -9.66 -29.22 7.80
CA VAL A 451 -9.25 -27.80 7.79
C VAL A 451 -10.10 -26.98 8.75
N ALA A 452 -11.41 -27.19 8.79
CA ALA A 452 -12.29 -26.47 9.72
C ALA A 452 -11.96 -26.81 11.19
N SER A 453 -11.63 -28.07 11.50
CA SER A 453 -11.23 -28.48 12.84
C SER A 453 -9.90 -27.85 13.25
N GLU A 454 -8.92 -27.83 12.35
CA GLU A 454 -7.62 -27.17 12.58
C GLU A 454 -7.76 -25.66 12.74
N LEU A 455 -8.58 -25.00 11.94
CA LEU A 455 -8.86 -23.57 12.07
C LEU A 455 -9.53 -23.24 13.40
N ALA A 456 -10.47 -24.06 13.85
CA ALA A 456 -11.21 -23.82 15.07
C ALA A 456 -10.35 -23.84 16.34
N ILE A 457 -9.20 -24.53 16.34
CA ILE A 457 -8.28 -24.62 17.48
C ILE A 457 -7.23 -23.50 17.54
N GLN A 458 -7.08 -22.70 16.49
CA GLN A 458 -6.00 -21.69 16.40
C GLN A 458 -6.15 -20.56 17.42
N ASN A 459 -7.36 -20.31 17.95
CA ASN A 459 -7.66 -19.20 18.89
C ASN A 459 -7.09 -17.84 18.44
N THR A 460 -7.16 -17.56 17.13
CA THR A 460 -6.70 -16.32 16.52
C THR A 460 -7.86 -15.38 16.22
N ASN A 461 -7.53 -14.12 15.88
CA ASN A 461 -8.49 -13.17 15.32
C ASN A 461 -8.74 -13.38 13.81
N ASP A 462 -8.30 -14.51 13.24
CA ASP A 462 -8.49 -14.82 11.82
C ASP A 462 -10.00 -15.01 11.52
N PRO A 463 -10.57 -14.34 10.50
CA PRO A 463 -11.96 -14.52 10.10
C PRO A 463 -12.36 -15.99 9.86
N CYS A 464 -11.46 -16.80 9.27
CA CYS A 464 -11.66 -18.22 9.00
C CYS A 464 -11.65 -19.05 10.29
N ALA A 465 -10.74 -18.75 11.22
CA ALA A 465 -10.68 -19.43 12.53
C ALA A 465 -11.91 -19.12 13.39
N ILE A 466 -12.33 -17.85 13.42
CA ILE A 466 -13.51 -17.41 14.18
C ILE A 466 -14.77 -18.13 13.69
N ILE A 467 -14.99 -18.18 12.37
CA ILE A 467 -16.20 -18.83 11.83
C ILE A 467 -16.15 -20.35 11.99
N ALA A 468 -14.97 -20.96 11.89
CA ALA A 468 -14.78 -22.39 12.14
C ALA A 468 -15.05 -22.75 13.61
N SER A 469 -14.60 -21.93 14.56
CA SER A 469 -14.92 -22.10 15.99
C SER A 469 -16.43 -22.03 16.26
N LYS A 470 -17.12 -21.06 15.65
CA LYS A 470 -18.59 -20.95 15.72
C LYS A 470 -19.32 -22.16 15.14
N MET A 471 -18.73 -22.82 14.13
CA MET A 471 -19.30 -24.04 13.57
C MET A 471 -19.27 -25.19 14.59
N LEU A 472 -18.18 -25.33 15.36
CA LEU A 472 -18.10 -26.33 16.43
C LEU A 472 -19.16 -26.11 17.52
N ASN A 473 -19.49 -24.85 17.81
CA ASN A 473 -20.57 -24.48 18.73
C ASN A 473 -21.98 -24.59 18.10
N SER A 474 -22.10 -25.10 16.87
CA SER A 474 -23.35 -25.19 16.12
C SER A 474 -24.06 -23.84 15.87
N GLU A 475 -23.33 -22.73 15.89
CA GLU A 475 -23.87 -21.38 15.66
C GLU A 475 -23.98 -21.03 14.16
N VAL A 476 -23.14 -21.64 13.32
CA VAL A 476 -23.06 -21.41 11.87
C VAL A 476 -22.97 -22.73 11.12
N ARG A 477 -23.31 -22.73 9.82
CA ARG A 477 -23.24 -23.95 8.99
C ARG A 477 -21.86 -24.10 8.35
N GLU A 478 -21.50 -25.32 8.00
CA GLU A 478 -20.29 -25.63 7.20
C GLU A 478 -20.16 -24.76 5.94
N SER A 479 -21.27 -24.56 5.21
CA SER A 479 -21.28 -23.69 4.03
C SER A 479 -20.83 -22.25 4.30
N ASP A 480 -21.08 -21.73 5.51
CA ASP A 480 -20.69 -20.37 5.89
C ASP A 480 -19.17 -20.32 6.15
N VAL A 481 -18.57 -21.38 6.72
CA VAL A 481 -17.12 -21.55 6.86
C VAL A 481 -16.44 -21.62 5.48
N ILE A 482 -16.96 -22.44 4.57
CA ILE A 482 -16.42 -22.56 3.19
C ILE A 482 -16.49 -21.21 2.46
N ASN A 483 -17.55 -20.43 2.66
CA ASN A 483 -17.66 -19.09 2.06
C ASN A 483 -16.57 -18.15 2.58
N GLU A 484 -16.27 -18.19 3.88
CA GLU A 484 -15.24 -17.34 4.46
C GLU A 484 -13.83 -17.76 3.99
N ILE A 485 -13.56 -19.07 3.96
CA ILE A 485 -12.32 -19.62 3.41
C ILE A 485 -12.14 -19.18 1.96
N PHE A 486 -13.16 -19.31 1.11
CA PHE A 486 -13.04 -18.90 -0.30
C PHE A 486 -12.90 -17.39 -0.47
N LEU A 487 -13.52 -16.59 0.41
CA LEU A 487 -13.31 -15.14 0.42
C LEU A 487 -11.86 -14.80 0.78
N CYS A 488 -11.29 -15.46 1.79
CA CYS A 488 -9.88 -15.35 2.15
C CYS A 488 -8.98 -15.71 0.95
N LEU A 489 -9.16 -16.91 0.39
CA LEU A 489 -8.39 -17.42 -0.75
C LEU A 489 -8.49 -16.52 -2.00
N TYR A 490 -9.64 -15.89 -2.22
CA TYR A 490 -9.83 -14.91 -3.29
C TYR A 490 -9.02 -13.63 -3.02
N ASN A 491 -9.13 -13.06 -1.82
CA ASN A 491 -8.44 -11.81 -1.45
C ASN A 491 -6.92 -11.95 -1.56
N ILE A 492 -6.36 -13.08 -1.13
CA ILE A 492 -4.92 -13.37 -1.28
C ILE A 492 -4.52 -13.71 -2.73
N SER A 493 -5.50 -13.88 -3.63
CA SER A 493 -5.34 -14.30 -5.04
C SER A 493 -4.82 -15.73 -5.24
N ALA A 494 -5.08 -16.62 -4.27
CA ALA A 494 -4.85 -18.04 -4.44
C ALA A 494 -5.87 -18.67 -5.39
N ILE A 495 -7.10 -18.15 -5.40
CA ILE A 495 -8.16 -18.59 -6.31
C ILE A 495 -8.79 -17.43 -7.07
N GLY A 496 -9.29 -17.74 -8.26
CA GLY A 496 -10.22 -16.92 -9.03
C GLY A 496 -11.52 -17.67 -9.20
N PHE A 497 -12.62 -16.96 -9.42
CA PHE A 497 -13.93 -17.59 -9.58
C PHE A 497 -14.77 -16.96 -10.69
N LYS A 498 -15.74 -17.73 -11.18
CA LYS A 498 -16.81 -17.27 -12.08
C LYS A 498 -18.15 -17.40 -11.39
N VAL A 499 -18.98 -16.36 -11.51
CA VAL A 499 -20.40 -16.46 -11.12
C VAL A 499 -21.17 -17.21 -12.21
N SER A 500 -20.87 -16.92 -13.48
CA SER A 500 -21.48 -17.57 -14.65
C SER A 500 -20.42 -18.19 -15.55
N PRO A 501 -20.69 -19.33 -16.22
CA PRO A 501 -19.78 -19.89 -17.24
C PRO A 501 -19.43 -18.89 -18.35
N LEU A 502 -20.33 -17.95 -18.65
CA LEU A 502 -20.17 -16.93 -19.70
C LEU A 502 -19.28 -15.75 -19.30
N THR A 503 -18.98 -15.59 -18.02
CA THR A 503 -18.12 -14.50 -17.53
C THR A 503 -16.66 -14.96 -17.40
N PRO A 504 -15.68 -14.06 -17.53
CA PRO A 504 -14.28 -14.40 -17.27
C PRO A 504 -14.04 -14.69 -15.79
N TYR A 505 -12.89 -15.31 -15.48
CA TYR A 505 -12.51 -15.54 -14.08
C TYR A 505 -12.19 -14.20 -13.42
N LYS A 506 -12.85 -13.92 -12.30
CA LYS A 506 -12.53 -12.77 -11.46
C LYS A 506 -11.34 -13.12 -10.57
N TRP A 507 -10.36 -12.22 -10.48
CA TRP A 507 -9.13 -12.34 -9.70
C TRP A 507 -8.88 -11.08 -8.88
N SER A 508 -8.61 -11.22 -7.57
CA SER A 508 -8.40 -10.05 -6.71
C SER A 508 -7.16 -9.21 -7.06
N PHE A 509 -6.19 -9.74 -7.80
CA PHE A 509 -4.99 -9.00 -8.20
C PHE A 509 -5.16 -8.21 -9.51
N ARG A 510 -6.24 -8.46 -10.28
CA ARG A 510 -6.55 -7.74 -11.53
C ARG A 510 -7.81 -6.90 -11.39
N ASP A 511 -8.85 -7.48 -10.81
CA ASP A 511 -10.15 -6.84 -10.70
C ASP A 511 -10.17 -5.93 -9.47
N SER A 512 -10.28 -4.62 -9.72
CA SER A 512 -10.31 -3.59 -8.67
C SER A 512 -11.60 -3.60 -7.83
N GLY A 513 -12.68 -4.21 -8.35
CA GLY A 513 -13.99 -4.23 -7.69
C GLY A 513 -14.03 -5.13 -6.45
N PRO A 514 -14.55 -4.65 -5.30
CA PRO A 514 -14.70 -5.47 -4.11
C PRO A 514 -15.61 -6.68 -4.40
N VAL A 515 -15.15 -7.87 -4.02
CA VAL A 515 -16.01 -9.06 -4.02
C VAL A 515 -16.78 -9.12 -2.72
N ASN A 516 -18.10 -9.17 -2.81
CA ASN A 516 -18.93 -9.35 -1.63
C ASN A 516 -19.19 -10.84 -1.35
N LYS A 517 -19.58 -11.15 -0.10
CA LYS A 517 -19.86 -12.54 0.34
C LYS A 517 -20.94 -13.22 -0.53
N ALA A 518 -21.87 -12.46 -1.10
CA ALA A 518 -22.92 -13.00 -1.96
C ALA A 518 -22.42 -13.46 -3.34
N GLU A 519 -21.39 -12.81 -3.89
CA GLU A 519 -20.73 -13.26 -5.12
C GLU A 519 -19.96 -14.56 -4.88
N ILE A 520 -19.15 -14.66 -3.81
CA ILE A 520 -18.44 -15.90 -3.44
C ILE A 520 -19.43 -17.05 -3.24
N LYS A 521 -20.56 -16.79 -2.59
CA LYS A 521 -21.60 -17.82 -2.39
C LYS A 521 -22.18 -18.34 -3.71
N ARG A 522 -22.22 -17.51 -4.75
CA ARG A 522 -22.69 -17.85 -6.10
C ARG A 522 -21.57 -18.32 -7.04
N ALA A 523 -20.33 -18.41 -6.57
CA ALA A 523 -19.23 -18.92 -7.37
C ALA A 523 -19.52 -20.34 -7.85
N SER A 524 -19.61 -20.52 -9.16
CA SER A 524 -19.91 -21.82 -9.79
C SER A 524 -18.65 -22.57 -10.17
N HIS A 525 -17.64 -21.85 -10.65
CA HIS A 525 -16.36 -22.41 -11.08
C HIS A 525 -15.22 -21.67 -10.39
N ILE A 526 -14.27 -22.42 -9.88
CA ILE A 526 -13.10 -21.93 -9.15
C ILE A 526 -11.86 -22.42 -9.88
N LYS A 527 -10.86 -21.55 -9.96
CA LYS A 527 -9.55 -21.87 -10.54
C LYS A 527 -8.45 -21.50 -9.55
N VAL A 528 -7.54 -22.43 -9.28
CA VAL A 528 -6.34 -22.17 -8.47
C VAL A 528 -5.31 -21.43 -9.32
N HIS A 529 -4.72 -20.36 -8.79
CA HIS A 529 -3.72 -19.57 -9.49
C HIS A 529 -2.46 -20.39 -9.78
N LYS A 530 -1.88 -20.24 -10.98
CA LYS A 530 -0.71 -21.02 -11.43
C LYS A 530 0.51 -20.89 -10.53
N MET A 531 0.61 -19.78 -9.80
CA MET A 531 1.71 -19.54 -8.84
C MET A 531 1.79 -20.57 -7.72
N LEU A 532 0.67 -21.24 -7.36
CA LEU A 532 0.60 -22.19 -6.25
C LEU A 532 0.59 -23.66 -6.72
N HIS A 533 0.63 -23.89 -8.03
CA HIS A 533 0.46 -25.22 -8.61
C HIS A 533 1.45 -26.24 -8.08
N LYS A 534 2.72 -25.87 -7.95
CA LYS A 534 3.76 -26.77 -7.44
C LYS A 534 3.77 -26.89 -5.92
N ALA A 535 3.53 -25.80 -5.19
CA ALA A 535 3.57 -25.81 -3.73
C ALA A 535 2.40 -26.57 -3.07
N LEU A 536 1.26 -26.63 -3.76
CA LEU A 536 0.03 -27.27 -3.26
C LEU A 536 -0.33 -28.55 -4.03
N ASP A 537 0.61 -29.09 -4.82
CA ASP A 537 0.43 -30.34 -5.57
C ASP A 537 -0.85 -30.36 -6.43
N ILE A 538 -1.17 -29.22 -7.05
CA ILE A 538 -2.40 -29.05 -7.84
C ILE A 538 -2.41 -30.02 -9.01
N LYS A 539 -3.53 -30.73 -9.18
CA LYS A 539 -3.71 -31.72 -10.24
C LYS A 539 -4.03 -31.01 -11.56
N ILE A 540 -3.11 -31.12 -12.52
CA ILE A 540 -3.20 -30.49 -13.85
C ILE A 540 -3.03 -31.56 -14.90
N ALA A 541 -3.86 -31.54 -15.94
CA ALA A 541 -3.65 -32.39 -17.11
C ALA A 541 -2.41 -31.94 -17.88
N ILE A 542 -1.60 -32.88 -18.39
CA ILE A 542 -0.35 -32.55 -19.11
C ILE A 542 -0.62 -31.63 -20.32
N SER A 543 -1.78 -31.79 -20.97
CA SER A 543 -2.23 -30.94 -22.08
C SER A 543 -2.38 -29.46 -21.68
N ASP A 544 -2.68 -29.18 -20.42
CA ASP A 544 -3.12 -27.86 -19.97
C ASP A 544 -1.96 -27.00 -19.44
N ILE A 545 -0.81 -27.62 -19.18
CA ILE A 545 0.39 -26.95 -18.62
C ILE A 545 0.86 -25.77 -19.49
N TYR A 546 0.71 -25.92 -20.82
CA TYR A 546 1.16 -24.94 -21.81
C TYR A 546 0.01 -24.21 -22.52
N ASN A 547 -1.23 -24.44 -22.08
CA ASN A 547 -2.34 -23.64 -22.54
C ASN A 547 -2.17 -22.24 -21.95
N LYS A 548 -2.11 -21.25 -22.84
CA LYS A 548 -2.17 -19.85 -22.44
C LYS A 548 -3.48 -19.66 -21.70
N ASP A 549 -3.46 -18.90 -20.61
CA ASP A 549 -4.73 -18.45 -20.06
C ASP A 549 -5.43 -17.65 -21.15
N ASP A 550 -6.70 -18.00 -21.44
CA ASP A 550 -7.52 -17.29 -22.43
C ASP A 550 -7.36 -15.79 -22.16
N ARG A 551 -6.62 -15.12 -23.05
CA ARG A 551 -6.37 -13.70 -22.91
C ARG A 551 -7.68 -13.03 -23.25
N ASP A 552 -8.36 -12.50 -22.24
CA ASP A 552 -9.24 -11.35 -22.42
C ASP A 552 -8.43 -10.06 -22.70
N ASP A 553 -7.15 -10.17 -23.06
CA ASP A 553 -6.28 -9.05 -23.49
C ASP A 553 -6.61 -8.57 -24.92
N GLU A 554 -7.84 -8.78 -25.40
CA GLU A 554 -8.46 -7.96 -26.46
C GLU A 554 -9.33 -6.89 -25.79
N ILE A 555 -8.69 -5.98 -25.07
CA ILE A 555 -9.22 -4.63 -24.94
C ILE A 555 -8.14 -3.75 -25.57
N ASP A 556 -8.38 -3.39 -26.82
CA ASP A 556 -7.65 -2.37 -27.59
C ASP A 556 -7.54 -1.04 -26.82
#